data_AF-A0A3A1XWU6-F1
#
_entry.id   AF-A0A3A1XWU6-F1
#
_cell.length_a   1.000
_cell.length_b   1.000
_cell.length_c   1.000
_cell.angle_alpha   90.00
_cell.angle_beta   90.00
_cell.angle_gamma   90.00
#
_symmetry.space_group_name_H-M   'P 1'
#
loop_
_entity.id
_entity.type
_entity.pdbx_description
1 polymer ?
#
loop_
_entity_poly.entity_id
_entity_poly.type
_entity_poly.pdbx_seq_one_letter_code
_entity_poly.pdbx_strand_id
1 'polypeptide(L)'
;AHRRAMSRRARMSKGVITFAGGNPVRAKTAGQTAYVQAMDCNIVTFGIGPAGTGKTYLAVAKAVRALEDGRVRRIVLTRPAVEAGENLGFLPGTLNDKV
;
A
#
# COMPACT_ATOMS: atom_id res chain seq x y z
N ALA A 1 18.72 -15.10 -11.69
CA ALA A 1 17.89 -14.13 -10.93
C ALA A 1 18.53 -12.74 -10.80
N HIS A 2 19.83 -12.63 -10.46
CA HIS A 2 20.51 -11.35 -10.17
C HIS A 2 20.58 -10.35 -11.35
N ARG A 3 20.69 -10.82 -12.60
CA ARG A 3 20.78 -9.97 -13.81
C ARG A 3 19.54 -9.10 -14.10
N ARG A 4 18.36 -9.48 -13.60
CA ARG A 4 17.11 -8.72 -13.80
C ARG A 4 16.97 -7.51 -12.86
N ALA A 5 17.59 -7.57 -11.68
CA ALA A 5 17.52 -6.50 -10.68
C ALA A 5 18.32 -5.24 -11.11
N MET A 6 19.50 -5.44 -11.71
CA MET A 6 20.33 -4.33 -12.21
C MET A 6 19.64 -3.52 -13.32
N SER A 7 18.88 -4.16 -14.21
CA SER A 7 18.17 -3.50 -15.31
C SER A 7 17.03 -2.58 -14.85
N ARG A 8 16.36 -2.90 -13.73
CA ARG A 8 15.29 -2.04 -13.18
C ARG A 8 15.83 -0.76 -12.55
N ARG A 9 17.01 -0.81 -11.94
CA ARG A 9 17.65 0.37 -11.31
C ARG A 9 18.00 1.45 -12.35
N ALA A 10 18.40 1.04 -13.55
CA ALA A 10 18.70 1.93 -14.68
C ALA A 10 17.46 2.66 -15.27
N ARG A 11 16.23 2.22 -14.95
CA ARG A 11 14.97 2.86 -15.39
C ARG A 11 14.35 3.79 -14.35
N MET A 12 15.07 4.13 -13.28
CA MET A 12 14.55 5.04 -12.26
C MET A 12 14.54 6.48 -12.77
N SER A 13 13.40 6.91 -13.32
CA SER A 13 13.14 8.31 -13.62
C SER A 13 12.68 9.07 -12.38
N LYS A 14 12.87 10.40 -12.37
CA LYS A 14 12.52 11.28 -11.25
C LYS A 14 11.06 11.07 -10.83
N GLY A 15 10.85 10.75 -9.55
CA GLY A 15 9.51 10.57 -8.96
C GLY A 15 8.91 9.17 -9.06
N VAL A 16 9.60 8.19 -9.69
CA VAL A 16 9.16 6.79 -9.68
C VAL A 16 9.51 6.13 -8.36
N ILE A 17 8.52 5.54 -7.69
CA ILE A 17 8.66 4.82 -6.42
C ILE A 17 9.12 3.39 -6.69
N THR A 18 8.38 2.66 -7.53
CA THR A 18 8.67 1.28 -7.95
C THR A 18 7.94 0.98 -9.27
N PHE A 19 7.96 -0.27 -9.72
CA PHE A 19 7.25 -0.72 -10.92
C PHE A 19 6.25 -1.84 -10.58
N ALA A 20 4.99 -1.66 -10.98
CA ALA A 20 3.94 -2.67 -10.86
C ALA A 20 3.62 -3.22 -12.27
N GLY A 21 3.89 -4.51 -12.51
CA GLY A 21 3.65 -5.12 -13.84
C GLY A 21 4.41 -4.45 -14.99
N GLY A 22 5.55 -3.80 -14.71
CA GLY A 22 6.30 -3.02 -15.70
C GLY A 22 5.89 -1.55 -15.81
N ASN A 23 4.77 -1.15 -15.20
CA ASN A 23 4.32 0.25 -15.17
C ASN A 23 4.93 1.02 -13.99
N PRO A 24 5.43 2.24 -14.20
CA PRO A 24 6.00 3.05 -13.11
C PRO A 24 4.91 3.51 -12.14
N VAL A 25 5.11 3.26 -10.86
CA VAL A 25 4.27 3.78 -9.78
C VAL A 25 4.84 5.10 -9.30
N ARG A 26 4.06 6.17 -9.40
CA ARG A 26 4.43 7.52 -8.97
C ARG A 26 3.22 8.27 -8.42
N ALA A 27 3.49 9.25 -7.55
CA ALA A 27 2.48 10.23 -7.16
C ALA A 27 2.09 11.09 -8.38
N LYS A 28 0.80 11.34 -8.55
CA LYS A 28 0.23 12.13 -9.66
C LYS A 28 -0.36 13.46 -9.21
N THR A 29 -0.69 13.60 -7.93
CA THR A 29 -1.32 14.81 -7.37
C THR A 29 -0.48 15.35 -6.21
N ALA A 30 -0.65 16.63 -5.87
CA ALA A 30 0.03 17.26 -4.74
C ALA A 30 -0.21 16.50 -3.41
N GLY A 31 -1.45 16.08 -3.16
CA GLY A 31 -1.81 15.30 -1.97
C GLY A 31 -1.12 13.92 -1.93
N GLN A 32 -0.97 13.26 -3.07
CA GLN A 32 -0.20 12.00 -3.15
C GLN A 32 1.29 12.21 -2.89
N THR A 33 1.85 13.32 -3.40
CA THR A 33 3.24 13.69 -3.13
C THR A 33 3.46 13.94 -1.64
N ALA A 34 2.58 14.72 -1.01
CA ALA A 34 2.62 14.98 0.42
C ALA A 34 2.47 13.68 1.24
N TYR A 35 1.57 12.78 0.84
CA TYR A 35 1.40 11.48 1.49
C TYR A 35 2.66 10.60 1.40
N VAL A 36 3.31 10.55 0.23
CA VAL A 36 4.56 9.81 0.03
C VAL A 36 5.70 10.41 0.86
N GLN A 37 5.83 11.73 0.89
CA GLN A 37 6.82 12.42 1.73
C GLN A 37 6.56 12.19 3.22
N ALA A 38 5.29 12.20 3.64
CA ALA A 38 4.93 11.91 5.02
C ALA A 38 5.38 10.51 5.47
N MET A 39 5.35 9.51 4.59
CA MET A 39 5.90 8.16 4.90
C MET A 39 7.42 8.13 5.03
N ASP A 40 8.15 9.06 4.38
CA ASP A 40 9.60 9.12 4.49
C ASP A 40 10.04 9.85 5.76
N CYS A 41 9.28 10.84 6.20
CA CYS A 41 9.63 11.67 7.35
C CYS A 41 9.07 11.16 8.69
N ASN A 42 8.12 10.21 8.69
CA ASN A 42 7.45 9.75 9.90
C ASN A 42 7.52 8.21 10.04
N ILE A 43 7.54 7.74 11.28
CA ILE A 43 7.49 6.30 11.60
C ILE A 43 6.10 5.73 11.30
N VAL A 44 5.05 6.50 11.58
CA VAL A 44 3.64 6.11 11.37
C VAL A 44 2.94 7.21 10.58
N THR A 45 2.21 6.81 9.53
CA THR A 45 1.47 7.73 8.66
C THR A 45 0.06 7.22 8.44
N PHE A 46 -0.94 8.05 8.73
CA PHE A 46 -2.34 7.76 8.47
C PHE A 46 -2.75 8.32 7.10
N GLY A 47 -3.16 7.44 6.19
CA GLY A 47 -3.78 7.84 4.93
C GLY A 47 -5.30 7.87 5.06
N ILE A 48 -5.89 9.07 5.05
CA ILE A 48 -7.35 9.25 5.10
C ILE A 48 -7.83 9.84 3.77
N GLY A 49 -8.98 9.37 3.28
CA GLY A 49 -9.64 9.95 2.11
C GLY A 49 -10.47 8.96 1.29
N PRO A 50 -11.16 9.42 0.25
CA PRO A 50 -12.07 8.62 -0.57
C PRO A 50 -11.41 7.41 -1.23
N ALA A 51 -12.21 6.44 -1.68
CA ALA A 51 -11.73 5.36 -2.52
C ALA A 51 -11.06 5.91 -3.80
N GLY A 52 -10.08 5.18 -4.34
CA GLY A 52 -9.39 5.58 -5.58
C GLY A 52 -8.30 6.65 -5.43
N THR A 53 -8.12 7.27 -4.26
CA THR A 53 -7.10 8.34 -4.07
C THR A 53 -5.65 7.85 -3.94
N GLY A 54 -5.42 6.52 -3.94
CA GLY A 54 -4.09 5.92 -3.97
C GLY A 54 -3.45 5.64 -2.61
N LYS A 55 -4.20 5.77 -1.50
CA LYS A 55 -3.71 5.54 -0.12
C LYS A 55 -3.03 4.18 0.06
N THR A 56 -3.73 3.10 -0.31
CA THR A 56 -3.19 1.73 -0.21
C THR A 56 -2.11 1.49 -1.27
N TYR A 57 -2.37 1.92 -2.51
CA TYR A 57 -1.46 1.65 -3.64
C TYR A 57 -0.08 2.27 -3.46
N LEU A 58 -0.01 3.55 -3.04
CA LEU A 58 1.25 4.25 -2.82
C LEU A 58 1.97 3.77 -1.55
N ALA A 59 1.23 3.41 -0.48
CA ALA A 59 1.83 2.83 0.72
C ALA A 59 2.51 1.49 0.41
N VAL A 60 1.82 0.61 -0.32
CA VAL A 60 2.38 -0.67 -0.75
C VAL A 60 3.58 -0.46 -1.67
N ALA A 61 3.51 0.50 -2.61
CA ALA A 61 4.64 0.84 -3.47
C ALA A 61 5.89 1.26 -2.68
N LYS A 62 5.71 2.08 -1.64
CA LYS A 62 6.80 2.49 -0.74
C LYS A 62 7.35 1.34 0.09
N ALA A 63 6.48 0.46 0.59
CA ALA A 63 6.88 -0.74 1.32
C ALA A 63 7.69 -1.71 0.44
N VAL A 64 7.21 -1.99 -0.78
CA VAL A 64 7.94 -2.81 -1.77
C VAL A 64 9.28 -2.18 -2.08
N ARG A 65 9.33 -0.86 -2.29
CA ARG A 65 10.59 -0.17 -2.53
C ARG A 65 11.57 -0.32 -1.37
N ALA A 66 11.10 -0.18 -0.13
CA ALA A 66 11.93 -0.38 1.06
C ALA A 66 12.45 -1.82 1.18
N LEU A 67 11.66 -2.81 0.78
CA LEU A 67 12.08 -4.21 0.72
C LEU A 67 13.14 -4.44 -0.36
N GLU A 68 12.93 -3.89 -1.57
CA GLU A 68 13.90 -3.97 -2.68
C GLU A 68 15.24 -3.28 -2.35
N ASP A 69 15.18 -2.17 -1.60
CA ASP A 69 16.37 -1.44 -1.12
C ASP A 69 17.04 -2.13 0.09
N GLY A 70 16.48 -3.22 0.62
CA GLY A 70 17.00 -3.91 1.80
C GLY A 70 16.82 -3.15 3.12
N ARG A 71 16.01 -2.08 3.14
CA ARG A 71 15.71 -1.29 4.36
C ARG A 71 14.80 -2.04 5.34
N VAL A 72 14.01 -3.00 4.83
CA VAL A 72 13.15 -3.87 5.64
C VAL A 72 13.32 -5.32 5.19
N ARG A 73 13.05 -6.27 6.09
CA ARG A 73 13.16 -7.73 5.80
C ARG A 73 11.83 -8.38 5.40
N ARG A 74 10.71 -7.80 5.82
CA ARG A 74 9.35 -8.32 5.56
C ARG A 74 8.35 -7.18 5.46
N ILE A 75 7.28 -7.40 4.70
CA ILE A 75 6.10 -6.53 4.65
C ILE A 75 4.94 -7.30 5.28
N VAL A 76 4.17 -6.64 6.14
CA VAL A 76 2.94 -7.21 6.70
C VAL A 76 1.77 -6.38 6.17
N LEU A 77 0.86 -7.04 5.47
CA LEU A 77 -0.37 -6.45 4.98
C LEU A 77 -1.52 -7.07 5.78
N THR A 78 -2.35 -6.22 6.36
CA THR A 78 -3.54 -6.64 7.09
C THR A 78 -4.75 -5.90 6.55
N ARG A 79 -5.90 -6.55 6.59
CA ARG A 79 -7.20 -5.97 6.33
C ARG A 79 -8.14 -6.41 7.46
N PRO A 80 -9.08 -5.55 7.90
CA PRO A 80 -10.12 -6.00 8.81
C PRO A 80 -10.94 -7.12 8.16
N ALA A 81 -11.49 -8.02 8.97
CA ALA A 81 -12.26 -9.17 8.50
C ALA A 81 -13.61 -8.80 7.90
N VAL A 82 -14.09 -7.58 8.14
CA VAL A 82 -15.41 -7.09 7.72
C VAL A 82 -15.22 -5.92 6.77
N GLU A 83 -15.86 -5.97 5.61
CA GLU A 83 -15.89 -4.84 4.68
C GLU A 83 -17.02 -3.86 5.06
N ALA A 84 -16.80 -2.57 4.83
CA ALA A 84 -17.79 -1.55 5.11
C ALA A 84 -19.03 -1.78 4.22
N GLY A 85 -20.12 -2.26 4.80
CA GLY A 85 -21.38 -2.55 4.10
C GLY A 85 -21.87 -4.00 4.20
N GLU A 86 -21.08 -4.91 4.78
CA GLU A 86 -21.60 -6.25 5.09
C GLU A 86 -22.41 -6.22 6.39
N ASN A 87 -23.66 -6.72 6.34
CA ASN A 87 -24.47 -6.95 7.53
C ASN A 87 -23.75 -7.97 8.41
N LEU A 88 -23.34 -7.55 9.61
CA LEU A 88 -22.71 -8.41 10.63
C LEU A 88 -23.56 -9.66 10.88
N GLY A 89 -23.15 -10.78 10.30
CA GLY A 89 -23.62 -12.12 10.62
C GLY A 89 -22.82 -12.80 11.72
N PHE A 90 -22.05 -12.06 12.52
CA PHE A 90 -21.17 -12.65 13.54
C PHE A 90 -21.37 -11.98 14.90
N LEU A 91 -22.42 -12.43 15.57
CA LEU A 91 -22.39 -12.70 17.00
C LEU A 91 -22.41 -14.24 17.13
N PRO A 92 -21.64 -14.86 18.04
CA PRO A 92 -21.85 -16.27 18.38
C PRO A 92 -23.25 -16.42 18.98
N GLY A 93 -24.12 -17.13 18.27
CA GLY A 93 -25.53 -17.36 18.57
C GLY A 93 -26.19 -18.01 17.36
N THR A 94 -27.08 -18.98 17.58
CA THR A 94 -27.74 -19.68 16.46
C THR A 94 -28.86 -18.83 15.89
N LEU A 95 -29.28 -19.09 14.64
CA LEU A 95 -30.45 -18.45 14.00
C LEU A 95 -31.73 -18.47 14.87
N ASN A 96 -31.81 -19.36 15.87
CA ASN A 96 -32.91 -19.44 16.83
C ASN A 96 -32.97 -18.28 17.84
N ASP A 97 -31.92 -17.46 17.98
CA ASP A 97 -31.91 -16.30 18.88
C ASP A 97 -32.51 -15.04 18.24
N LYS A 98 -33.13 -15.17 17.06
CA LYS A 98 -33.75 -14.06 16.30
C LYS A 98 -35.17 -14.40 15.86
N VAL A 99 -36.07 -14.59 16.83
CA VAL A 99 -37.53 -14.44 16.66
C VAL A 99 -37.96 -13.10 17.25
#